data_AF-A0A2T0KJH3-F1
#
_entry.id   AF-A0A2T0KJH3-F1
#
_cell.length_a   1.000
_cell.length_b   1.000
_cell.length_c   1.000
_cell.angle_alpha   90.00
_cell.angle_beta   90.00
_cell.angle_gamma   90.00
#
_symmetry.space_group_name_H-M   'P 1'
#
loop_
_entity.id
_entity.type
_entity.pdbx_description
1 polymer ?
#
loop_
_entity_poly.entity_id
_entity_poly.type
_entity_poly.pdbx_seq_one_letter_code
_entity_poly.pdbx_strand_id
1 'polypeptide(L)'
;MGVSTNRNHPETSEAGQKAKDDAVNADRSTAEVQAKVDEDQARGFRGVEVDPTPNENYTIAGVTSGAPTPETDDAAAETARKAQVTAANTAAGVAKR
;
A
#
# COMPACT_ATOMS: atom_id res chain seq x y z
N MET A 1 46.21 -1.74 -20.74
CA MET A 1 44.96 -0.95 -20.83
C MET A 1 44.67 -0.39 -19.46
N GLY A 2 45.14 0.81 -19.14
CA GLY A 2 44.85 1.47 -17.87
C GLY A 2 43.53 2.20 -17.98
N VAL A 3 42.53 1.78 -17.21
CA VAL A 3 41.28 2.55 -17.07
C VAL A 3 41.66 3.86 -16.38
N SER A 4 41.73 4.95 -17.15
CA SER A 4 41.87 6.29 -16.61
C SER A 4 40.54 6.64 -15.93
N THR A 5 40.42 6.30 -14.64
CA THR A 5 39.38 6.87 -13.79
C THR A 5 39.63 8.35 -13.67
N ASN A 6 38.97 9.12 -14.52
CA ASN A 6 38.99 10.58 -14.49
C ASN A 6 38.50 11.02 -13.09
N ARG A 7 39.43 11.55 -12.28
CA ARG A 7 39.18 12.00 -10.89
C ARG A 7 38.21 13.19 -10.79
N ASN A 8 37.77 13.72 -11.94
CA ASN A 8 36.81 14.82 -12.04
C ASN A 8 35.39 14.35 -12.39
N HIS A 9 35.11 13.04 -12.37
CA HIS A 9 33.73 12.57 -12.55
C HIS A 9 32.92 12.88 -11.27
N PRO A 10 31.70 13.44 -11.36
CA PRO A 10 30.93 13.83 -10.19
C PRO A 10 30.70 12.66 -9.23
N GLU A 11 30.56 11.44 -9.74
CA GLU A 11 30.40 10.20 -8.96
C GLU A 11 31.64 9.76 -8.17
N THR A 12 32.83 10.28 -8.48
CA THR A 12 34.08 9.99 -7.74
C THR A 12 34.47 11.10 -6.77
N SER A 13 33.68 12.17 -6.69
CA SER A 13 33.85 13.25 -5.71
C SER A 13 33.25 12.87 -4.35
N GLU A 14 33.80 13.40 -3.25
CA GLU A 14 33.23 13.19 -1.91
C GLU A 14 31.75 13.62 -1.83
N ALA A 15 31.40 14.71 -2.53
CA ALA A 15 30.02 15.18 -2.61
C ALA A 15 29.10 14.20 -3.36
N GLY A 16 29.57 13.62 -4.47
CA GLY A 16 28.82 12.63 -5.23
C GLY A 16 28.68 11.30 -4.50
N GLN A 17 29.72 10.87 -3.78
CA GLN A 17 29.68 9.67 -2.96
C GLN A 17 28.70 9.84 -1.78
N LYS A 18 28.73 11.00 -1.11
CA LYS A 18 27.78 11.34 -0.05
C LYS A 18 26.34 11.37 -0.57
N ALA A 19 26.09 12.01 -1.72
CA ALA A 19 24.76 12.07 -2.31
C ALA A 19 24.21 10.67 -2.66
N LYS A 20 25.09 9.76 -3.12
CA LYS A 20 24.74 8.36 -3.36
C LYS A 20 24.39 7.64 -2.07
N ASP A 21 25.18 7.81 -1.01
CA ASP A 21 24.91 7.18 0.28
C ASP A 21 23.61 7.71 0.91
N ASP A 22 23.37 9.02 0.82
CA ASP A 22 22.12 9.66 1.25
C ASP A 22 20.91 9.10 0.50
N ALA A 23 21.01 8.93 -0.83
CA ALA A 23 19.96 8.35 -1.66
C ALA A 23 19.67 6.88 -1.29
N VAL A 24 20.72 6.08 -1.06
CA VAL A 24 20.58 4.68 -0.61
C VAL A 24 19.92 4.61 0.76
N ASN A 25 20.28 5.50 1.68
CA ASN A 25 19.70 5.54 3.02
C ASN A 25 18.23 6.00 2.99
N ALA A 26 17.87 6.94 2.11
CA ALA A 26 16.49 7.36 1.90
C ALA A 26 15.64 6.19 1.37
N ASP A 27 16.13 5.44 0.40
CA ASP A 27 15.44 4.27 -0.19
C ASP A 27 15.24 3.14 0.83
N ARG A 28 16.22 2.90 1.72
CA ARG A 28 16.05 1.96 2.83
C ARG A 28 14.97 2.41 3.81
N SER A 29 14.95 3.70 4.15
CA SER A 29 13.98 4.26 5.09
C SER A 29 12.55 4.16 4.55
N THR A 30 12.34 4.39 3.26
CA THR A 30 11.02 4.22 2.62
C THR A 30 10.59 2.76 2.56
N ALA A 31 11.52 1.83 2.28
CA ALA A 31 11.23 0.39 2.27
C ALA A 31 10.79 -0.14 3.65
N GLU A 32 11.40 0.32 4.74
CA GLU A 32 11.01 -0.05 6.10
C GLU A 32 9.59 0.43 6.44
N VAL A 33 9.25 1.66 6.05
CA VAL A 33 7.90 2.21 6.24
C VAL A 33 6.88 1.42 5.41
N GLN A 34 7.19 1.10 4.15
CA GLN A 34 6.31 0.31 3.30
C GLN A 34 6.05 -1.07 3.91
N ALA A 35 7.09 -1.76 4.40
CA ALA A 35 6.95 -3.06 5.04
C ALA A 35 6.02 -3.02 6.27
N LYS A 36 6.08 -1.95 7.06
CA LYS A 36 5.18 -1.76 8.21
C LYS A 36 3.74 -1.50 7.80
N VAL A 37 3.53 -0.69 6.75
CA VAL A 37 2.20 -0.43 6.20
C VAL A 37 1.60 -1.73 5.62
N ASP A 38 2.40 -2.52 4.92
CA ASP A 38 1.96 -3.81 4.37
C ASP A 38 1.60 -4.81 5.49
N GLU A 39 2.37 -4.84 6.59
CA GLU A 39 2.07 -5.65 7.78
C GLU A 39 0.73 -5.26 8.41
N ASP A 40 0.48 -3.96 8.59
CA ASP A 40 -0.80 -3.44 9.12
C ASP A 40 -1.98 -3.80 8.20
N GLN A 41 -1.79 -3.65 6.88
CA GLN A 41 -2.81 -3.99 5.88
C GLN A 41 -3.13 -5.48 5.89
N ALA A 42 -2.12 -6.35 5.95
CA ALA A 42 -2.29 -7.80 6.01
C ALA A 42 -3.04 -8.26 7.27
N ARG A 43 -2.88 -7.52 8.38
CA ARG A 43 -3.59 -7.76 9.64
C ARG A 43 -5.00 -7.16 9.67
N GLY A 44 -5.41 -6.44 8.61
CA GLY A 44 -6.71 -5.80 8.51
C GLY A 44 -6.87 -4.55 9.37
N PHE A 45 -5.77 -3.94 9.83
CA PHE A 45 -5.82 -2.69 10.60
C PHE A 45 -6.17 -1.47 9.75
N ARG A 46 -6.00 -1.60 8.44
CA ARG A 46 -6.32 -0.58 7.46
C ARG A 46 -7.46 -1.08 6.56
N GLY A 47 -8.55 -0.31 6.52
CA GLY A 47 -9.71 -0.58 5.68
C GLY A 47 -9.59 0.02 4.29
N VAL A 48 -10.72 0.07 3.58
CA VAL A 48 -10.88 0.83 2.33
C VAL A 48 -11.61 2.14 2.60
N GLU A 49 -11.38 3.12 1.73
CA GLU A 49 -12.05 4.43 1.81
C GLU A 49 -13.57 4.33 1.65
N VAL A 50 -14.04 3.39 0.82
CA VAL A 50 -15.47 3.21 0.52
C VAL A 50 -15.87 1.76 0.77
N ASP A 51 -16.86 1.57 1.64
CA ASP A 51 -17.52 0.27 1.85
C ASP A 51 -18.21 -0.17 0.56
N PRO A 52 -17.95 -1.40 0.05
CA PRO A 52 -18.62 -1.92 -1.14
C PRO A 52 -20.10 -2.26 -0.93
N THR A 53 -20.60 -2.27 0.31
CA THR A 53 -21.99 -2.58 0.63
C THR A 53 -22.91 -1.45 0.10
N PRO A 54 -23.96 -1.76 -0.68
CA PRO A 54 -24.90 -0.75 -1.17
C PRO A 54 -25.55 0.04 -0.03
N ASN A 55 -25.64 1.36 -0.19
CA ASN A 55 -26.19 2.26 0.83
C ASN A 55 -27.64 1.90 1.20
N GLU A 56 -28.41 1.37 0.25
CA GLU A 56 -29.80 0.96 0.45
C GLU A 56 -29.92 -0.12 1.55
N ASN A 57 -28.90 -0.95 1.72
CA ASN A 57 -28.88 -2.01 2.72
C ASN A 57 -28.81 -1.45 4.15
N TYR A 58 -28.25 -0.26 4.33
CA TYR A 58 -28.18 0.45 5.61
C TYR A 58 -29.45 1.26 5.95
N THR A 59 -30.45 1.26 5.07
CA THR A 59 -31.73 1.91 5.36
C THR A 59 -32.61 1.02 6.24
N ILE A 60 -33.56 1.62 6.97
CA ILE A 60 -34.56 0.85 7.74
C ILE A 60 -35.29 -0.16 6.83
N ALA A 61 -35.66 0.25 5.61
CA ALA A 61 -36.30 -0.63 4.63
C ALA A 61 -35.39 -1.78 4.18
N GLY A 62 -34.09 -1.50 3.97
CA GLY A 62 -33.10 -2.52 3.64
C GLY A 62 -32.97 -3.55 4.76
N VAL A 63 -32.72 -3.09 5.99
CA VAL A 63 -32.55 -3.97 7.16
C VAL A 63 -33.81 -4.81 7.41
N THR A 64 -35.00 -4.19 7.37
CA THR A 64 -36.27 -4.91 7.62
C THR A 64 -36.68 -5.86 6.50
N SER A 65 -36.17 -5.67 5.28
CA SER A 65 -36.35 -6.63 4.19
C SER A 65 -35.31 -7.75 4.17
N GLY A 66 -34.35 -7.73 5.12
CA GLY A 66 -33.29 -8.73 5.22
C GLY A 66 -32.12 -8.50 4.26
N ALA A 67 -31.93 -7.26 3.78
CA ALA A 67 -30.79 -6.93 2.94
C ALA A 67 -29.48 -7.18 3.73
N PRO A 68 -28.48 -7.82 3.12
CA PRO A 68 -27.28 -8.22 3.82
C PRO A 68 -26.37 -7.01 4.08
N THR A 69 -25.87 -6.92 5.31
CA THR A 69 -24.84 -5.96 5.71
C THR A 69 -23.70 -6.72 6.37
N PRO A 70 -22.46 -6.21 6.35
CA PRO A 70 -21.32 -6.86 7.01
C PRO A 70 -21.56 -7.20 8.49
N GLU A 71 -22.44 -6.46 9.17
CA GLU A 71 -22.78 -6.66 10.58
C GLU A 71 -23.79 -7.80 10.81
N THR A 72 -24.53 -8.20 9.78
CA THR A 72 -25.66 -9.15 9.90
C THR A 72 -25.47 -10.43 9.09
N ASP A 73 -24.53 -10.44 8.14
CA ASP A 73 -24.29 -11.56 7.22
C ASP A 73 -22.79 -11.81 7.02
N ASP A 74 -22.34 -13.03 7.35
CA ASP A 74 -20.93 -13.42 7.27
C ASP A 74 -20.37 -13.40 5.83
N ALA A 75 -21.19 -13.68 4.83
CA ALA A 75 -20.79 -13.65 3.42
C ALA A 75 -20.67 -12.20 2.91
N ALA A 76 -21.53 -11.30 3.38
CA ALA A 76 -21.38 -9.86 3.14
C ALA A 76 -20.11 -9.32 3.80
N ALA A 77 -19.81 -9.73 5.03
CA ALA A 77 -18.57 -9.38 5.72
C ALA A 77 -17.33 -9.89 4.97
N GLU A 78 -17.35 -11.12 4.47
CA GLU A 78 -16.27 -11.68 3.66
C GLU A 78 -16.09 -10.91 2.34
N THR A 79 -17.19 -10.50 1.70
CA THR A 79 -17.16 -9.70 0.48
C THR A 79 -16.53 -8.33 0.72
N ALA A 80 -16.92 -7.65 1.81
CA ALA A 80 -16.31 -6.39 2.22
C ALA A 80 -14.80 -6.54 2.51
N ARG A 81 -14.40 -7.61 3.20
CA ARG A 81 -12.97 -7.92 3.46
C ARG A 81 -12.20 -8.25 2.18
N LYS A 82 -12.76 -8.99 1.23
CA LYS A 82 -12.12 -9.29 -0.07
C LYS A 82 -11.95 -8.04 -0.93
N ALA A 83 -12.89 -7.10 -0.87
CA ALA A 83 -12.76 -5.81 -1.53
C ALA A 83 -11.56 -5.02 -0.98
N GLN A 84 -11.32 -5.09 0.34
CA GLN A 84 -10.15 -4.48 0.98
C GLN A 84 -8.83 -5.08 0.50
N VAL A 85 -8.75 -6.41 0.40
CA VAL A 85 -7.56 -7.10 -0.13
C VAL A 85 -7.33 -6.76 -1.61
N THR A 86 -8.38 -6.69 -2.41
CA THR A 86 -8.27 -6.35 -3.83
C THR A 86 -7.77 -4.93 -4.03
N ALA A 87 -8.33 -3.96 -3.30
CA ALA A 87 -7.88 -2.57 -3.33
C ALA A 87 -6.40 -2.44 -2.92
N ALA A 88 -5.98 -3.18 -1.89
CA ALA A 88 -4.59 -3.23 -1.46
C ALA A 88 -3.65 -3.78 -2.54
N ASN A 89 -4.04 -4.87 -3.22
CA ASN A 89 -3.24 -5.47 -4.28
C ASN A 89 -3.13 -4.58 -5.52
N THR A 90 -4.19 -3.84 -5.87
CA THR A 90 -4.16 -2.85 -6.95
C THR A 90 -3.21 -1.69 -6.60
N ALA A 91 -3.28 -1.15 -5.38
CA ALA A 91 -2.37 -0.09 -4.94
C ALA A 91 -0.90 -0.54 -4.97
N ALA A 92 -0.61 -1.75 -4.48
CA ALA A 92 0.74 -2.33 -4.51
C ALA A 92 1.23 -2.63 -5.94
N GLY A 93 0.33 -3.00 -6.86
CA GLY A 93 0.64 -3.24 -8.27
C GLY A 93 0.89 -1.96 -9.07
N VAL A 94 0.33 -0.83 -8.66
CA VAL A 94 0.58 0.50 -9.25
C VAL A 94 1.93 1.06 -8.80
N ALA A 95 2.36 0.80 -7.57
CA ALA A 95 3.67 1.22 -7.05
C ALA A 95 4.88 0.51 -7.70
N LYS A 96 4.66 -0.58 -8.45
CA LYS A 96 5.71 -1.36 -9.14
C LYS A 96 5.90 -1.01 -10.63
N ARG A 97 5.24 0.02 -11.16
CA ARG A 97 5.36 0.44 -12.57
C ARG A 97 6.10 1.75 -12.75
#